data_AF-A0A4R0RF85-F1
#
_entry.id   AF-A0A4R0RF85-F1
#
_cell.length_a   1.000
_cell.length_b   1.000
_cell.length_c   1.000
_cell.angle_alpha   90.00
_cell.angle_beta   90.00
_cell.angle_gamma   90.00
#
_symmetry.space_group_name_H-M   'P 1'
#
loop_
_entity.id
_entity.type
_entity.pdbx_description
1 polymer ?
#
loop_
_entity_poly.entity_id
_entity_poly.type
_entity_poly.pdbx_seq_one_letter_code
_entity_poly.pdbx_strand_id
1 'polypeptide(L)'
;DSQAIASVVRYAIQTYGVDATRVFATGTSSGAMMTNVLMGAYPDLFAAGSAFSGVPYGCFAGPSLWNSQCATGQLIKTPQQWGDLVRSGYPGFTGTRPKFQFWHGTADTTLYPQNFWEDIKQWTNVFGVSQTPVTNVTNNPLNGYSRASFGPNVQAILAQGVGHTVPEQANDVLAWFGLSNLVPGNSPPTSPPPTSPPPTSPPPTSPPPPTSPPPTSIPTPPPTGGTVPHWGQCGGTGWTGGTVCVQGFTCTVLNPWYSQCL
;
A
#
# COMPACT_ATOMS: atom_id res chain seq x y z
N ASP A 1 -1.41 11.02 3.81
CA ASP A 1 0.03 10.79 3.57
C ASP A 1 0.25 9.33 3.20
N SER A 2 0.88 9.05 2.06
CA SER A 2 1.17 7.69 1.60
C SER A 2 2.41 7.09 2.27
N GLN A 3 3.36 7.91 2.73
CA GLN A 3 4.57 7.44 3.40
C GLN A 3 4.25 6.83 4.77
N ALA A 4 3.33 7.46 5.52
CA ALA A 4 2.81 6.89 6.76
C ALA A 4 2.20 5.49 6.54
N ILE A 5 1.36 5.31 5.52
CA ILE A 5 0.73 4.01 5.21
C ILE A 5 1.81 2.98 4.86
N ALA A 6 2.75 3.32 3.98
CA ALA A 6 3.86 2.43 3.62
C ALA A 6 4.71 2.04 4.83
N SER A 7 4.91 2.97 5.78
CA SER A 7 5.67 2.71 7.00
C SER A 7 4.94 1.74 7.93
N VAL A 8 3.62 1.87 8.08
CA VAL A 8 2.80 0.92 8.85
C VAL A 8 2.84 -0.48 8.22
N VAL A 9 2.78 -0.57 6.89
CA VAL A 9 2.89 -1.86 6.17
C VAL A 9 4.25 -2.51 6.43
N ARG A 10 5.34 -1.76 6.30
CA ARG A 10 6.70 -2.26 6.58
C ARG A 10 6.85 -2.74 8.02
N TYR A 11 6.33 -1.96 8.97
CA TYR A 11 6.31 -2.36 10.37
C TYR A 11 5.54 -3.67 10.57
N ALA A 12 4.35 -3.81 9.97
CA ALA A 12 3.56 -5.03 10.11
C ALA A 12 4.26 -6.27 9.54
N ILE A 13 4.96 -6.14 8.40
CA ILE A 13 5.80 -7.20 7.82
C ILE A 13 6.92 -7.60 8.79
N GLN A 14 7.63 -6.63 9.35
CA GLN A 14 8.76 -6.88 10.23
C GLN A 14 8.35 -7.45 11.60
N THR A 15 7.18 -7.05 12.12
CA THR A 15 6.79 -7.31 13.51
C THR A 15 5.79 -8.45 13.66
N TYR A 16 4.84 -8.61 12.74
CA TYR A 16 3.72 -9.54 12.92
C TYR A 16 3.79 -10.79 12.02
N GLY A 17 4.91 -11.01 11.33
CA GLY A 17 5.07 -12.14 10.41
C GLY A 17 4.12 -12.06 9.21
N VAL A 18 3.73 -10.85 8.79
CA VAL A 18 2.93 -10.66 7.58
C VAL A 18 3.75 -11.12 6.38
N ASP A 19 3.14 -11.96 5.56
CA ASP A 19 3.73 -12.41 4.29
C ASP A 19 3.83 -11.23 3.32
N ALA A 20 5.07 -10.76 3.11
CA ALA A 20 5.37 -9.62 2.25
C ALA A 20 4.91 -9.82 0.79
N THR A 21 4.66 -11.06 0.36
CA THR A 21 4.16 -11.35 -1.00
C THR A 21 2.64 -11.27 -1.10
N ARG A 22 1.94 -11.11 0.03
CA ARG A 22 0.46 -11.08 0.12
C ARG A 22 -0.03 -9.86 0.89
N VAL A 23 0.46 -8.69 0.49
CA VAL A 23 0.01 -7.40 1.01
C VAL A 23 -0.83 -6.70 -0.06
N PHE A 24 -1.98 -6.17 0.34
CA PHE A 24 -2.97 -5.61 -0.57
C PHE A 24 -3.48 -4.26 -0.07
N ALA A 25 -3.98 -3.43 -0.97
CA ALA A 25 -4.61 -2.16 -0.62
C ALA A 25 -5.98 -2.04 -1.29
N THR A 26 -6.97 -1.54 -0.55
CA THR A 26 -8.27 -1.17 -1.11
C THR A 26 -8.75 0.12 -0.45
N GLY A 27 -9.54 0.88 -1.18
CA GLY A 27 -10.11 2.12 -0.66
C GLY A 27 -11.18 2.69 -1.55
N THR A 28 -11.94 3.61 -0.97
CA THR A 28 -13.13 4.22 -1.56
C THR A 28 -12.98 5.75 -1.58
N SER A 29 -13.40 6.42 -2.65
CA SER A 29 -13.27 7.88 -2.83
C SER A 29 -11.81 8.36 -2.71
N SER A 30 -11.49 9.27 -1.78
CA SER A 30 -10.12 9.67 -1.46
C SER A 30 -9.20 8.48 -1.10
N GLY A 31 -9.74 7.43 -0.48
CA GLY A 31 -9.03 6.17 -0.23
C GLY A 31 -8.75 5.39 -1.52
N ALA A 32 -9.60 5.49 -2.54
CA ALA A 32 -9.37 4.92 -3.86
C ALA A 32 -8.24 5.65 -4.59
N MET A 33 -8.22 7.00 -4.50
CA MET A 33 -7.10 7.81 -4.98
C MET A 33 -5.79 7.41 -4.31
N MET A 34 -5.82 7.25 -2.98
CA MET A 34 -4.66 6.80 -2.21
C MET A 34 -4.23 5.39 -2.60
N THR A 35 -5.17 4.48 -2.88
CA THR A 35 -4.84 3.14 -3.37
C THR A 35 -4.05 3.22 -4.68
N ASN A 36 -4.47 4.08 -5.62
CA ASN A 36 -3.73 4.34 -6.86
C ASN A 36 -2.31 4.87 -6.58
N VAL A 37 -2.18 5.83 -5.65
CA VAL A 37 -0.89 6.34 -5.15
C VAL A 37 -0.01 5.22 -4.59
N LEU A 38 -0.57 4.32 -3.79
CA LEU A 38 0.16 3.20 -3.20
C LEU A 38 0.69 2.24 -4.27
N MET A 39 -0.12 1.92 -5.27
CA MET A 39 0.30 1.02 -6.37
C MET A 39 1.39 1.65 -7.25
N GLY A 40 1.39 2.98 -7.40
CA GLY A 40 2.39 3.69 -8.19
C GLY A 40 3.70 3.97 -7.44
N ALA A 41 3.61 4.45 -6.20
CA ALA A 41 4.76 4.93 -5.43
C ALA A 41 5.41 3.87 -4.53
N TYR A 42 4.72 2.77 -4.23
CA TYR A 42 5.26 1.68 -3.39
C TYR A 42 5.00 0.29 -4.01
N PRO A 43 5.32 0.08 -5.30
CA PRO A 43 5.10 -1.20 -5.97
C PRO A 43 5.89 -2.38 -5.38
N ASP A 44 6.89 -2.12 -4.55
CA ASP A 44 7.65 -3.10 -3.79
C ASP A 44 6.88 -3.68 -2.58
N LEU A 45 5.85 -2.98 -2.10
CA LEU A 45 5.12 -3.35 -0.89
C LEU A 45 3.81 -4.09 -1.12
N PHE A 46 3.21 -3.96 -2.31
CA PHE A 46 1.86 -4.46 -2.55
C PHE A 46 1.84 -5.48 -3.70
N ALA A 47 1.03 -6.53 -3.56
CA ALA A 47 0.80 -7.51 -4.61
C ALA A 47 -0.36 -7.11 -5.53
N ALA A 48 -1.39 -6.46 -4.97
CA ALA A 48 -2.53 -5.95 -5.74
C ALA A 48 -3.25 -4.79 -5.04
N GLY A 49 -3.96 -4.00 -5.83
CA GLY A 49 -4.86 -2.94 -5.36
C GLY A 49 -6.27 -3.07 -5.94
N SER A 50 -7.28 -2.63 -5.20
CA SER A 50 -8.65 -2.43 -5.67
C SER A 50 -9.19 -1.06 -5.27
N ALA A 51 -9.63 -0.24 -6.23
CA ALA A 51 -10.01 1.14 -5.97
C ALA A 51 -11.48 1.40 -6.35
N PHE A 52 -12.27 1.97 -5.43
CA PHE A 52 -13.69 2.27 -5.64
C PHE A 52 -13.94 3.78 -5.79
N SER A 53 -14.32 4.21 -6.99
CA SER A 53 -14.63 5.60 -7.34
C SER A 53 -13.45 6.53 -7.03
N GLY A 54 -12.33 6.31 -7.72
CA GLY A 54 -11.07 7.02 -7.54
C GLY A 54 -10.70 7.92 -8.71
N VAL A 55 -9.42 8.26 -8.80
CA VAL A 55 -8.81 8.96 -9.94
C VAL A 55 -7.44 8.35 -10.25
N PRO A 56 -6.88 8.61 -11.45
CA PRO A 56 -5.54 8.16 -11.80
C PRO A 56 -4.46 8.67 -10.85
N TYR A 57 -3.38 7.91 -10.71
CA TYR A 57 -2.15 8.35 -10.04
C TYR A 57 -1.70 9.71 -10.58
N GLY A 58 -1.42 10.64 -9.67
CA GLY A 58 -0.95 11.99 -10.02
C GLY A 58 -2.04 12.93 -10.54
N CYS A 59 -3.29 12.50 -10.68
CA CYS A 59 -4.37 13.35 -11.16
C CYS A 59 -4.69 14.50 -10.20
N PHE A 60 -4.57 14.26 -8.88
CA PHE A 60 -4.70 15.28 -7.84
C PHE A 60 -3.38 15.98 -7.46
N ALA A 61 -2.30 15.76 -8.22
CA ALA A 61 -1.02 16.42 -7.91
C ALA A 61 -1.17 17.94 -8.00
N GLY A 62 -0.63 18.65 -7.00
CA GLY A 62 -0.68 20.11 -6.92
C GLY A 62 -0.58 20.60 -5.47
N PRO A 63 -0.49 21.93 -5.27
CA PRO A 63 -0.38 22.53 -3.94
C PRO A 63 -1.71 22.55 -3.16
N SER A 64 -2.84 22.30 -3.83
CA SER A 64 -4.17 22.30 -3.25
C SER A 64 -4.61 20.89 -2.86
N LEU A 65 -5.38 20.79 -1.77
CA LEU A 65 -5.99 19.52 -1.34
C LEU A 65 -7.00 18.96 -2.35
N TRP A 66 -7.56 19.83 -3.20
CA TRP A 66 -8.55 19.49 -4.21
C TRP A 66 -8.10 19.98 -5.59
N ASN A 67 -8.17 19.10 -6.58
CA ASN A 67 -7.94 19.44 -7.98
C ASN A 67 -9.26 19.31 -8.76
N SER A 68 -9.92 20.45 -9.00
CA SER A 68 -11.21 20.47 -9.70
C SER A 68 -11.12 19.95 -11.13
N GLN A 69 -10.04 20.24 -11.85
CA GLN A 69 -9.88 19.76 -13.23
C GLN A 69 -9.85 18.23 -13.28
N CYS A 70 -9.16 17.59 -12.33
CA CYS A 70 -9.18 16.14 -12.19
C CYS A 70 -10.56 15.63 -11.74
N ALA A 71 -11.11 16.19 -10.67
CA ALA A 71 -12.37 15.74 -10.10
C ALA A 71 -13.52 15.78 -11.11
N THR A 72 -13.61 16.84 -11.92
CA THR A 72 -14.66 16.99 -12.94
C THR A 72 -14.30 16.34 -14.28
N GLY A 73 -13.29 15.48 -14.31
CA GLY A 73 -12.94 14.69 -15.50
C GLY A 73 -12.37 15.50 -16.66
N GLN A 74 -11.85 16.71 -16.40
CA GLN A 74 -11.31 17.61 -17.43
C GLN A 74 -9.80 17.44 -17.62
N LEU A 75 -9.13 16.70 -16.72
CA LEU A 75 -7.71 16.39 -16.85
C LEU A 75 -7.54 15.13 -17.70
N ILE A 76 -7.56 15.31 -19.02
CA ILE A 76 -7.42 14.23 -19.99
C ILE A 76 -5.96 14.19 -20.46
N LYS A 77 -5.33 13.01 -20.40
CA LYS A 77 -3.94 12.82 -20.87
C LYS A 77 -3.83 11.62 -21.80
N THR A 78 -2.67 11.50 -22.44
CA THR A 78 -2.32 10.30 -23.20
C THR A 78 -1.95 9.15 -22.25
N PRO A 79 -2.07 7.88 -22.69
CA PRO A 79 -1.61 6.73 -21.90
C PRO A 79 -0.15 6.87 -21.45
N GLN A 80 0.72 7.37 -22.33
CA GLN A 80 2.13 7.59 -22.03
C GLN A 80 2.32 8.60 -20.89
N GLN A 81 1.66 9.76 -20.98
CA GLN A 81 1.73 10.78 -19.93
C GLN A 81 1.24 10.25 -18.58
N TRP A 82 0.16 9.47 -18.58
CA TRP A 82 -0.34 8.87 -17.34
C TRP A 82 0.58 7.79 -16.77
N GLY A 83 1.12 6.91 -17.62
CA GLY A 83 2.05 5.88 -17.18
C GLY A 83 3.39 6.46 -16.69
N ASP A 84 3.85 7.55 -17.29
CA ASP A 84 5.07 8.24 -16.87
C ASP A 84 4.91 8.87 -15.49
N LEU A 85 3.73 9.39 -15.16
CA LEU A 85 3.41 9.84 -13.79
C LEU A 85 3.53 8.68 -12.80
N VAL A 86 2.97 7.51 -13.09
CA VAL A 86 3.11 6.32 -12.21
C VAL A 86 4.58 5.93 -12.04
N ARG A 87 5.33 5.88 -13.13
CA ARG A 87 6.76 5.52 -13.11
C ARG A 87 7.61 6.55 -12.34
N SER A 88 7.23 7.83 -12.37
CA SER A 88 7.90 8.88 -11.58
C SER A 88 7.72 8.70 -10.07
N GLY A 89 6.70 7.97 -9.62
CA GLY A 89 6.44 7.69 -8.21
C GLY A 89 7.47 6.79 -7.54
N TYR A 90 8.17 5.97 -8.32
CA TYR A 90 9.31 5.16 -7.87
C TYR A 90 10.32 5.01 -9.01
N PRO A 91 11.20 6.01 -9.21
CA PRO A 91 12.16 6.00 -10.30
C PRO A 91 13.12 4.81 -10.22
N GLY A 92 13.41 4.18 -11.36
CA GLY A 92 14.34 3.06 -11.46
C GLY A 92 13.78 1.69 -11.04
N PHE A 93 12.53 1.61 -10.57
CA PHE A 93 11.89 0.33 -10.27
C PHE A 93 11.67 -0.51 -11.54
N THR A 94 12.30 -1.68 -11.60
CA THR A 94 12.22 -2.63 -12.72
C THR A 94 11.43 -3.90 -12.38
N GLY A 95 10.95 -4.02 -11.15
CA GLY A 95 10.13 -5.15 -10.71
C GLY A 95 8.71 -5.09 -11.27
N THR A 96 7.94 -6.15 -10.99
CA THR A 96 6.52 -6.20 -11.34
C THR A 96 5.74 -5.24 -10.46
N ARG A 97 4.92 -4.38 -11.06
CA ARG A 97 4.00 -3.51 -10.32
C ARG A 97 2.77 -4.29 -9.84
N PRO A 98 2.13 -3.87 -8.73
CA PRO A 98 0.95 -4.54 -8.20
C PRO A 98 -0.17 -4.51 -9.23
N LYS A 99 -0.86 -5.64 -9.44
CA LYS A 99 -2.02 -5.66 -10.33
C LYS A 99 -3.13 -4.77 -9.78
N PHE A 100 -3.86 -4.09 -10.67
CA PHE A 100 -4.83 -3.09 -10.27
C PHE A 100 -6.24 -3.36 -10.80
N GLN A 101 -7.19 -3.35 -9.89
CA GLN A 101 -8.63 -3.38 -10.17
C GLN A 101 -9.21 -2.02 -9.79
N PHE A 102 -10.08 -1.46 -10.62
CA PHE A 102 -10.76 -0.21 -10.28
C PHE A 102 -12.21 -0.22 -10.73
N TRP A 103 -13.05 0.41 -9.90
CA TRP A 103 -14.50 0.45 -10.00
C TRP A 103 -14.95 1.89 -10.08
N HIS A 104 -15.88 2.22 -10.99
CA HIS A 104 -16.39 3.58 -11.07
C HIS A 104 -17.88 3.62 -11.45
N GLY A 105 -18.59 4.60 -10.91
CA GLY A 105 -20.01 4.81 -11.16
C GLY A 105 -20.23 5.73 -12.36
N THR A 106 -21.15 5.39 -13.26
CA THR A 106 -21.49 6.25 -14.41
C THR A 106 -22.27 7.51 -14.05
N ALA A 107 -22.85 7.57 -12.86
CA ALA A 107 -23.57 8.73 -12.33
C ALA A 107 -22.76 9.46 -11.23
N ASP A 108 -21.45 9.21 -11.14
CA ASP A 108 -20.58 9.89 -10.19
C ASP A 108 -20.46 11.38 -10.52
N THR A 109 -20.84 12.23 -9.55
CA THR A 109 -20.83 13.70 -9.67
C THR A 109 -19.81 14.36 -8.72
N THR A 110 -18.98 13.55 -8.06
CA THR A 110 -17.87 14.03 -7.23
C THR A 110 -16.55 13.84 -7.96
N LEU A 111 -16.31 12.61 -8.45
CA LEU A 111 -15.19 12.25 -9.30
C LEU A 111 -15.77 11.71 -10.60
N TYR A 112 -15.81 12.55 -11.62
CA TYR A 112 -16.64 12.31 -12.79
C TYR A 112 -16.17 11.07 -13.56
N PRO A 113 -17.06 10.37 -14.29
CA PRO A 113 -16.77 9.09 -14.91
C PRO A 113 -15.62 9.11 -15.91
N GLN A 114 -15.19 10.28 -16.40
CA GLN A 114 -14.01 10.39 -17.25
C GLN A 114 -12.75 9.82 -16.56
N ASN A 115 -12.63 9.93 -15.25
CA ASN A 115 -11.50 9.40 -14.49
C ASN A 115 -11.35 7.88 -14.65
N PHE A 116 -12.43 7.13 -14.84
CA PHE A 116 -12.39 5.70 -15.14
C PHE A 116 -11.65 5.39 -16.44
N TRP A 117 -11.90 6.18 -17.49
CA TRP A 117 -11.23 6.02 -18.77
C TRP A 117 -9.76 6.45 -18.70
N GLU A 118 -9.46 7.47 -17.89
CA GLU A 118 -8.08 7.86 -17.62
C GLU A 118 -7.30 6.78 -16.84
N ASP A 119 -7.94 6.06 -15.91
CA ASP A 119 -7.33 4.92 -15.23
C ASP A 119 -7.05 3.75 -16.19
N ILE A 120 -7.95 3.47 -17.14
CA ILE A 120 -7.69 2.50 -18.21
C ILE A 120 -6.45 2.90 -19.00
N LYS A 121 -6.34 4.16 -19.45
CA LYS A 121 -5.15 4.65 -20.16
C LYS A 121 -3.88 4.48 -19.33
N GLN A 122 -3.93 4.87 -18.05
CA GLN A 122 -2.80 4.81 -17.14
C GLN A 122 -2.29 3.38 -16.97
N TRP A 123 -3.15 2.49 -16.50
CA TRP A 123 -2.74 1.16 -16.07
C TRP A 123 -2.45 0.23 -17.25
N THR A 124 -3.15 0.39 -18.38
CA THR A 124 -2.79 -0.35 -19.60
C THR A 124 -1.40 0.05 -20.12
N ASN A 125 -1.02 1.33 -20.07
CA ASN A 125 0.33 1.77 -20.42
C ASN A 125 1.38 1.29 -19.41
N VAL A 126 1.09 1.33 -18.11
CA VAL A 126 1.99 0.83 -17.06
C VAL A 126 2.35 -0.64 -17.28
N PHE A 127 1.37 -1.46 -17.68
CA PHE A 127 1.57 -2.88 -17.92
C PHE A 127 1.91 -3.23 -19.38
N GLY A 128 1.98 -2.25 -20.29
CA GLY A 128 2.29 -2.48 -21.70
C GLY A 128 1.25 -3.34 -22.43
N VAL A 129 -0.02 -3.24 -22.04
CA VAL A 129 -1.14 -4.00 -22.64
C VAL A 129 -2.04 -3.11 -23.50
N SER A 130 -2.86 -3.73 -24.33
CA SER A 130 -3.84 -3.03 -25.16
C SER A 130 -4.89 -2.31 -24.31
N GLN A 131 -5.37 -1.16 -24.79
CA GLN A 131 -6.58 -0.50 -24.27
C GLN A 131 -7.88 -1.13 -24.80
N THR A 132 -7.80 -2.09 -25.71
CA THR A 132 -8.93 -2.94 -26.07
C THR A 132 -8.94 -4.11 -25.08
N PRO A 133 -10.04 -4.33 -24.34
CA PRO A 133 -10.09 -5.40 -23.37
C PRO A 133 -10.07 -6.78 -24.05
N VAL A 134 -9.40 -7.73 -23.41
CA VAL A 134 -9.40 -9.14 -23.80
C VAL A 134 -10.78 -9.75 -23.54
N THR A 135 -11.41 -9.38 -22.43
CA THR A 135 -12.79 -9.74 -22.10
C THR A 135 -13.55 -8.53 -21.60
N ASN A 136 -14.83 -8.43 -21.97
CA ASN A 136 -15.75 -7.43 -21.45
C ASN A 136 -17.10 -8.09 -21.19
N VAL A 137 -17.40 -8.37 -19.92
CA VAL A 137 -18.59 -9.11 -19.50
C VAL A 137 -19.59 -8.15 -18.88
N THR A 138 -20.80 -8.12 -19.41
CA THR A 138 -21.92 -7.34 -18.86
C THR A 138 -22.64 -8.10 -17.75
N ASN A 139 -23.33 -7.35 -16.89
CA ASN A 139 -24.01 -7.86 -15.70
C ASN A 139 -23.09 -8.67 -14.77
N ASN A 140 -21.87 -8.19 -14.56
CA ASN A 140 -20.87 -8.84 -13.74
C ASN A 140 -20.12 -7.83 -12.85
N PRO A 141 -20.10 -7.99 -11.51
CA PRO A 141 -20.73 -9.09 -10.74
C PRO A 141 -22.24 -8.91 -10.50
N LEU A 142 -22.78 -7.72 -10.75
CA LEU A 142 -24.18 -7.38 -10.52
C LEU A 142 -24.85 -6.92 -11.82
N ASN A 143 -26.18 -6.94 -11.85
CA ASN A 143 -26.94 -6.34 -12.95
C ASN A 143 -26.55 -4.86 -13.14
N GLY A 144 -26.32 -4.45 -14.39
CA GLY A 144 -25.88 -3.08 -14.71
C GLY A 144 -24.37 -2.82 -14.52
N TYR A 145 -23.56 -3.83 -14.18
CA TYR A 145 -22.10 -3.69 -14.10
C TYR A 145 -21.43 -4.30 -15.32
N SER A 146 -20.43 -3.64 -15.89
CA SER A 146 -19.56 -4.23 -16.93
C SER A 146 -18.14 -4.40 -16.42
N ARG A 147 -17.60 -5.61 -16.53
CA ARG A 147 -16.22 -5.95 -16.16
C ARG A 147 -15.36 -6.14 -17.40
N ALA A 148 -14.40 -5.25 -17.58
CA ALA A 148 -13.37 -5.34 -18.60
C ALA A 148 -12.05 -5.85 -18.01
N SER A 149 -11.39 -6.79 -18.69
CA SER A 149 -10.04 -7.24 -18.37
C SER A 149 -9.10 -6.96 -19.53
N PHE A 150 -7.95 -6.35 -19.25
CA PHE A 150 -6.92 -6.02 -20.26
C PHE A 150 -5.72 -6.98 -20.20
N GLY A 151 -5.85 -8.04 -19.42
CA GLY A 151 -4.79 -9.01 -19.13
C GLY A 151 -4.85 -9.46 -17.66
N PRO A 152 -3.82 -10.12 -17.13
CA PRO A 152 -3.82 -10.60 -15.76
C PRO A 152 -3.73 -9.48 -14.71
N ASN A 153 -3.27 -8.29 -15.11
CA ASN A 153 -2.85 -7.25 -14.18
C ASN A 153 -3.75 -6.00 -14.13
N VAL A 154 -4.71 -5.86 -15.05
CA VAL A 154 -5.58 -4.67 -15.12
C VAL A 154 -7.02 -5.10 -15.33
N GLN A 155 -7.89 -4.71 -14.39
CA GLN A 155 -9.33 -4.95 -14.46
C GLN A 155 -10.10 -3.66 -14.16
N ALA A 156 -11.07 -3.34 -15.00
CA ALA A 156 -11.90 -2.14 -14.88
C ALA A 156 -13.37 -2.54 -14.79
N ILE A 157 -14.08 -2.04 -13.78
CA ILE A 157 -15.51 -2.30 -13.60
C ILE A 157 -16.29 -0.99 -13.61
N LEU A 158 -17.25 -0.88 -14.52
CA LEU A 158 -18.11 0.28 -14.65
C LEU A 158 -19.52 -0.06 -14.18
N ALA A 159 -20.04 0.72 -13.24
CA ALA A 159 -21.34 0.52 -12.61
C ALA A 159 -22.38 1.49 -13.18
N GLN A 160 -23.33 0.98 -13.96
CA GLN A 160 -24.37 1.78 -14.60
C GLN A 160 -25.33 2.37 -13.57
N GLY A 161 -25.60 3.68 -13.64
CA GLY A 161 -26.51 4.40 -12.75
C GLY A 161 -26.01 4.61 -11.31
N VAL A 162 -24.81 4.14 -10.98
CA VAL A 162 -24.23 4.27 -9.64
C VAL A 162 -23.48 5.60 -9.51
N GLY A 163 -23.69 6.30 -8.39
CA GLY A 163 -23.06 7.58 -8.07
C GLY A 163 -21.76 7.44 -7.28
N HIS A 164 -21.43 8.48 -6.51
CA HIS A 164 -20.27 8.47 -5.61
C HIS A 164 -20.66 7.91 -4.23
N THR A 165 -20.24 6.71 -3.82
CA THR A 165 -19.30 5.79 -4.46
C THR A 165 -19.96 4.48 -4.90
N VAL A 166 -19.28 3.75 -5.79
CA VAL A 166 -19.61 2.34 -6.07
C VAL A 166 -19.57 1.53 -4.77
N PRO A 167 -20.64 0.81 -4.40
CA PRO A 167 -20.63 -0.06 -3.22
C PRO A 167 -19.57 -1.14 -3.31
N GLU A 168 -18.82 -1.33 -2.23
CA GLU A 168 -17.73 -2.31 -2.17
C GLU A 168 -18.23 -3.74 -2.43
N GLN A 169 -17.51 -4.46 -3.29
CA GLN A 169 -17.78 -5.85 -3.64
C GLN A 169 -16.71 -6.76 -3.01
N ALA A 170 -16.80 -6.99 -1.70
CA ALA A 170 -15.75 -7.65 -0.93
C ALA A 170 -15.31 -9.01 -1.50
N ASN A 171 -16.25 -9.87 -1.91
CA ASN A 171 -15.93 -11.17 -2.49
C ASN A 171 -15.15 -11.05 -3.81
N ASP A 172 -15.49 -10.08 -4.65
CA ASP A 172 -14.77 -9.82 -5.90
C ASP A 172 -13.37 -9.22 -5.65
N VAL A 173 -13.23 -8.36 -4.63
CA VAL A 173 -11.94 -7.83 -4.21
C VAL A 173 -11.05 -8.95 -3.65
N LEU A 174 -11.59 -9.82 -2.81
CA LEU A 174 -10.87 -10.99 -2.30
C LEU A 174 -10.48 -11.94 -3.45
N ALA A 175 -11.35 -12.15 -4.43
CA ALA A 175 -11.01 -12.92 -5.63
C ALA A 175 -9.89 -12.28 -6.45
N TRP A 176 -9.95 -10.97 -6.63
CA TRP A 176 -8.87 -10.22 -7.27
C TRP A 176 -7.55 -10.37 -6.52
N PHE A 177 -7.57 -10.35 -5.19
CA PHE A 177 -6.38 -10.54 -4.36
C PHE A 177 -5.90 -12.00 -4.28
N GLY A 178 -6.65 -12.96 -4.84
CA GLY A 178 -6.33 -14.39 -4.75
C GLY A 178 -6.62 -14.99 -3.38
N LEU A 179 -7.57 -14.41 -2.64
CA LEU A 179 -7.92 -14.76 -1.27
C LEU A 179 -9.29 -15.46 -1.14
N SER A 180 -9.96 -15.79 -2.23
CA SER A 180 -11.30 -16.42 -2.22
C SER A 180 -11.40 -17.73 -1.43
N ASN A 181 -10.27 -18.41 -1.22
CA ASN A 181 -10.20 -19.70 -0.52
C ASN A 181 -9.72 -19.56 0.93
N LEU A 182 -9.58 -18.34 1.45
CA LEU A 182 -9.17 -18.14 2.83
C LEU A 182 -10.37 -18.27 3.78
N VAL A 183 -10.30 -19.27 4.64
CA VAL A 183 -11.18 -19.41 5.81
C VAL A 183 -10.44 -18.77 7.01
N PRO A 184 -11.00 -17.72 7.65
CA PRO A 184 -10.41 -17.16 8.86
C PRO A 184 -10.21 -18.25 9.93
N GLY A 185 -8.98 -18.39 10.44
CA GLY A 185 -8.64 -19.38 11.48
C GLY A 185 -8.02 -20.69 10.99
N ASN A 186 -7.99 -20.95 9.68
CA ASN A 186 -7.21 -22.06 9.11
C ASN A 186 -5.77 -21.60 8.83
N SER A 187 -4.98 -21.43 9.89
CA SER A 187 -3.53 -21.58 9.75
C SER A 187 -3.26 -22.99 9.20
N PRO A 188 -2.33 -23.18 8.26
CA PRO A 188 -1.82 -24.53 7.99
C PRO A 188 -1.42 -25.15 9.34
N PRO A 189 -1.72 -26.43 9.62
CA PRO A 189 -1.20 -27.04 10.82
C PRO A 189 0.32 -26.86 10.76
N THR A 190 0.86 -26.15 11.74
CA THR A 190 2.29 -26.24 12.05
C THR A 190 2.50 -27.68 12.47
N SER A 191 2.76 -28.58 11.52
CA SER A 191 3.28 -29.89 11.82
C SER A 191 4.52 -29.65 12.66
N PRO A 192 4.58 -30.17 13.90
CA PRO A 192 5.83 -30.21 14.63
C PRO A 192 6.86 -30.92 13.75
N PRO A 193 8.13 -30.49 13.74
CA PRO A 193 9.18 -31.25 13.09
C PRO A 193 9.14 -32.70 13.60
N PRO A 194 9.41 -33.71 12.75
CA PRO A 194 9.29 -35.11 13.13
C PRO A 194 10.15 -35.38 14.36
N THR A 195 9.49 -35.77 15.46
CA THR A 195 10.16 -36.18 16.69
C THR A 195 10.87 -37.50 16.42
N SER A 196 12.18 -37.45 16.17
CA SER A 196 13.02 -38.62 16.34
C SER A 196 13.04 -39.01 17.83
N PRO A 197 13.01 -40.31 18.18
CA PRO A 197 13.08 -40.73 19.57
C PRO A 197 14.43 -40.29 20.19
N PRO A 198 14.46 -39.95 21.49
CA PRO A 198 15.67 -39.49 22.15
C PRO A 198 16.75 -40.59 22.16
N PRO A 199 18.05 -40.23 22.04
CA PRO A 199 19.14 -41.19 22.24
C PRO A 199 19.14 -41.70 23.68
N THR A 200 19.33 -43.01 23.87
CA THR A 200 19.37 -43.72 25.16
C THR A 200 20.74 -43.64 25.86
N SER A 201 21.47 -42.54 25.71
CA SER A 201 22.80 -42.40 26.31
C SER A 201 22.93 -41.08 27.07
N PRO A 202 23.40 -41.08 28.33
CA PRO A 202 23.64 -39.84 29.05
C PRO A 202 24.78 -39.05 28.38
N PRO A 203 24.65 -37.72 28.23
CA PRO A 203 25.75 -36.90 27.74
C PRO A 203 26.87 -36.79 28.79
N PRO A 204 28.14 -36.65 28.37
CA PRO A 204 29.24 -36.40 29.30
C PRO A 204 29.09 -35.02 29.94
N THR A 205 29.27 -34.95 31.24
CA THR A 205 29.23 -33.73 32.05
C THR A 205 30.37 -32.79 31.68
N SER A 206 30.02 -31.61 31.16
CA SER A 206 30.95 -30.50 30.97
C SER A 206 31.03 -29.67 32.27
N PRO A 207 32.19 -29.06 32.61
CA PRO A 207 32.28 -28.16 33.76
C PRO A 207 31.48 -26.87 33.54
N PRO A 208 31.02 -26.20 34.61
CA PRO A 208 30.25 -24.97 34.50
C PRO A 208 31.10 -23.82 33.93
N PRO A 209 30.51 -22.90 33.14
CA PRO A 209 31.18 -21.69 32.70
C PRO A 209 31.38 -20.72 33.87
N PRO A 210 32.42 -19.85 33.83
CA PRO A 210 32.62 -18.85 34.86
C PRO A 210 31.52 -17.78 34.80
N THR A 211 31.10 -17.34 35.98
CA THR A 211 30.13 -16.26 36.19
C THR A 211 30.65 -14.93 35.66
N SER A 212 29.92 -14.31 34.74
CA SER A 212 30.14 -12.93 34.28
C SER A 212 29.72 -11.91 35.35
N PRO A 213 30.45 -10.78 35.51
CA PRO A 213 30.07 -9.70 36.43
C PRO A 213 28.85 -8.90 35.92
N PRO A 214 28.24 -8.05 36.79
CA PRO A 214 27.00 -7.34 36.47
C PRO A 214 27.19 -6.33 35.32
N PRO A 215 26.13 -6.01 34.56
CA PRO A 215 26.22 -5.06 33.46
C PRO A 215 26.53 -3.67 34.02
N THR A 216 27.67 -3.12 33.60
CA THR A 216 28.02 -1.72 33.81
C THR A 216 27.23 -0.88 32.80
N SER A 217 26.53 0.14 33.28
CA SER A 217 25.81 1.10 32.45
C SER A 217 26.77 1.80 31.48
N ILE A 218 26.65 1.47 30.18
CA ILE A 218 27.36 2.20 29.11
C ILE A 218 26.63 3.53 28.89
N PRO A 219 27.31 4.69 28.95
CA PRO A 219 26.70 5.95 28.59
C PRO A 219 26.42 5.99 27.08
N THR A 220 25.19 6.38 26.74
CA THR A 220 24.69 6.57 25.39
C THR A 220 25.56 7.59 24.64
N PRO A 221 25.99 7.34 23.39
CA PRO A 221 26.75 8.32 22.62
C PRO A 221 25.91 9.58 22.37
N PRO A 222 26.52 10.79 22.27
CA PRO A 222 25.80 12.02 22.01
C PRO A 222 25.19 12.01 20.59
N PRO A 223 24.03 12.65 20.37
CA PRO A 223 23.40 12.67 19.06
C PRO A 223 24.24 13.52 18.09
N THR A 224 24.78 12.89 17.05
CA THR A 224 25.44 13.54 15.91
C THR A 224 24.44 13.95 14.83
N GLY A 225 23.34 14.62 15.21
CA GLY A 225 22.31 15.08 14.28
C GLY A 225 21.92 16.52 14.58
N GLY A 226 22.11 17.42 13.61
CA GLY A 226 21.72 18.83 13.71
C GLY A 226 20.22 19.05 13.95
N THR A 227 19.80 20.32 13.97
CA THR A 227 18.40 20.69 14.23
C THR A 227 17.43 20.06 13.22
N VAL A 228 16.35 19.46 13.72
CA VAL A 228 15.29 18.81 12.96
C VAL A 228 14.32 19.85 12.41
N PRO A 229 14.02 19.89 11.10
CA PRO A 229 13.10 20.86 10.51
C PRO A 229 11.68 20.71 11.08
N HIS A 230 10.84 21.74 10.91
CA HIS A 230 9.40 21.64 11.16
C HIS A 230 8.83 20.40 10.46
N TRP A 231 8.04 19.60 11.18
CA TRP A 231 7.49 18.30 10.77
C TRP A 231 8.48 17.12 10.69
N GLY A 232 9.76 17.32 10.99
CA GLY A 232 10.72 16.22 11.08
C GLY A 232 10.56 15.39 12.37
N GLN A 233 11.01 14.13 12.33
CA GLN A 233 11.05 13.26 13.51
C GLN A 233 12.16 13.72 14.47
N CYS A 234 11.80 13.95 15.72
CA CYS A 234 12.69 14.42 16.77
C CYS A 234 12.75 13.48 17.98
N GLY A 235 12.08 12.32 17.90
CA GLY A 235 12.06 11.35 18.99
C GLY A 235 11.20 10.13 18.66
N GLY A 236 11.14 9.21 19.63
CA GLY A 236 10.49 7.92 19.51
C GLY A 236 11.40 6.78 19.94
N THR A 237 10.80 5.67 20.40
CA THR A 237 11.55 4.47 20.78
C THR A 237 12.37 3.96 19.59
N GLY A 238 13.69 3.84 19.76
CA GLY A 238 14.62 3.42 18.70
C GLY A 238 15.13 4.54 17.78
N TRP A 239 14.70 5.79 17.97
CA TRP A 239 15.18 6.93 17.18
C TRP A 239 16.64 7.27 17.52
N THR A 240 17.49 7.37 16.50
CA THR A 240 18.92 7.72 16.61
C THR A 240 19.28 9.04 15.92
N GLY A 241 18.31 9.74 15.33
CA GLY A 241 18.52 11.02 14.64
C GLY A 241 18.50 12.23 15.58
N GLY A 242 18.38 13.43 15.01
CA GLY A 242 18.33 14.68 15.77
C GLY A 242 17.12 14.72 16.72
N THR A 243 17.30 15.33 17.91
CA THR A 243 16.26 15.44 18.94
C THR A 243 15.84 16.88 19.22
N VAL A 244 16.52 17.84 18.61
CA VAL A 244 16.29 19.28 18.80
C VAL A 244 15.67 19.85 17.54
N CYS A 245 14.49 20.47 17.66
CA CYS A 245 13.81 21.10 16.54
C CYS A 245 14.47 22.43 16.13
N VAL A 246 14.31 22.85 14.88
CA VAL A 246 14.63 24.21 14.45
C VAL A 246 13.85 25.23 15.29
N GLN A 247 14.42 26.44 15.44
CA GLN A 247 13.86 27.49 16.28
C GLN A 247 12.37 27.74 15.97
N GLY A 248 11.55 27.81 17.03
CA GLY A 248 10.12 28.05 16.92
C GLY A 248 9.25 26.79 17.01
N PHE A 249 9.84 25.60 17.01
CA PHE A 249 9.11 24.33 17.10
C PHE A 249 9.55 23.49 18.30
N THR A 250 8.63 22.69 18.82
CA THR A 250 8.83 21.82 19.97
C THR A 250 8.66 20.36 19.56
N CYS A 251 9.55 19.50 20.07
CA CYS A 251 9.43 18.08 19.85
C CYS A 251 8.21 17.53 20.62
N THR A 252 7.13 17.25 19.91
CA THR A 252 5.86 16.80 20.46
C THR A 252 5.72 15.28 20.28
N VAL A 253 5.49 14.57 21.38
CA VAL A 253 5.26 13.12 21.34
C VAL A 253 3.89 12.84 20.75
N LEU A 254 3.84 12.16 19.60
CA LEU A 254 2.58 11.72 18.99
C LEU A 254 2.23 10.30 19.39
N ASN A 255 3.23 9.42 19.50
CA ASN A 255 3.09 8.06 19.99
C ASN A 255 4.44 7.54 20.52
N PRO A 256 4.49 6.35 21.17
CA PRO A 256 5.72 5.82 21.78
C PRO A 256 6.91 5.64 20.83
N TRP A 257 6.65 5.55 19.51
CA TRP A 257 7.66 5.31 18.48
C TRP A 257 7.97 6.56 17.64
N TYR A 258 7.22 7.64 17.84
CA TYR A 258 7.31 8.82 16.98
C TYR A 258 6.99 10.13 17.72
N SER A 259 7.94 11.06 17.70
CA SER A 259 7.79 12.45 18.13
C SER A 259 8.17 13.38 16.98
N GLN A 260 7.43 14.47 16.81
CA GLN A 260 7.53 15.37 15.67
C GLN A 260 7.75 16.82 16.11
N CYS A 261 8.55 17.58 15.37
CA CYS A 261 8.65 19.02 15.54
C CYS A 261 7.36 19.73 15.08
N LEU A 262 6.64 20.33 16.03
CA LEU A 262 5.40 21.08 15.83
C LEU A 262 5.44 22.46 16.50
#